data_AF-A0A8J6Y858-F1
#
_entry.id   AF-A0A8J6Y858-F1
#
_cell.length_a   1.000
_cell.length_b   1.000
_cell.length_c   1.000
_cell.angle_alpha   90.00
_cell.angle_beta   90.00
_cell.angle_gamma   90.00
#
_symmetry.space_group_name_H-M   'P 1'
#
loop_
_entity.id
_entity.type
_entity.pdbx_description
1 polymer ?
#
loop_
_entity_poly.entity_id
_entity_poly.type
_entity_poly.pdbx_seq_one_letter_code
_entity_poly.pdbx_strand_id
1 'polypeptide(L)'
;IAAGVSNEEIFCAVEALIKMEGGMVLVKDGKIISMIPLMIAGLMSDLSGEELKEKLDTLHAKAHAELGINDSVEPVMTLTFMSLPVIPEIKLTARGLFDYATFKFIPIEP
;
A
#
# COMPACT_ATOMS: atom_id res chain seq x y z
N ILE A 1 -1.17 4.86 -0.44
CA ILE A 1 0.26 4.77 -0.84
C ILE A 1 0.37 3.68 -1.89
N ALA A 2 1.22 3.86 -2.91
CA ALA A 2 1.57 2.83 -3.86
C ALA A 2 3.10 2.71 -3.92
N ALA A 3 3.60 1.49 -4.08
CA ALA A 3 5.03 1.18 -4.23
C ALA A 3 5.19 0.10 -5.30
N GLY A 4 6.22 0.20 -6.12
CA GLY A 4 6.47 -0.72 -7.24
C GLY A 4 7.76 -0.37 -7.97
N VAL A 5 8.13 -1.21 -8.93
CA VAL A 5 9.39 -1.08 -9.71
C VAL A 5 9.21 -0.42 -11.08
N SER A 6 7.96 -0.25 -11.52
CA SER A 6 7.60 0.39 -12.79
C SER A 6 6.43 1.36 -12.58
N ASN A 7 6.49 2.50 -13.26
CA ASN A 7 5.42 3.50 -13.22
C ASN A 7 4.12 2.95 -13.82
N GLU A 8 4.22 2.12 -14.85
CA GLU A 8 3.09 1.49 -15.52
C GLU A 8 2.34 0.55 -14.57
N GLU A 9 3.06 -0.24 -13.78
CA GLU A 9 2.47 -1.14 -12.79
C GLU A 9 1.87 -0.38 -11.60
N ILE A 10 2.55 0.66 -11.13
CA ILE A 10 2.03 1.55 -10.08
C ILE A 10 0.74 2.22 -10.56
N PHE A 11 0.71 2.69 -11.81
CA PHE A 11 -0.48 3.29 -12.39
C PHE A 11 -1.63 2.27 -12.50
N CYS A 12 -1.35 1.04 -12.94
CA CYS A 12 -2.33 -0.04 -12.97
C CYS A 12 -2.92 -0.33 -11.58
N ALA A 13 -2.07 -0.37 -10.54
CA ALA A 13 -2.50 -0.55 -9.16
C ALA A 13 -3.39 0.60 -8.67
N VAL A 14 -3.02 1.86 -8.97
CA VAL A 14 -3.82 3.04 -8.60
C VAL A 14 -5.18 3.03 -9.30
N GLU A 15 -5.22 2.73 -10.60
CA GLU A 15 -6.47 2.61 -11.35
C GLU A 15 -7.39 1.52 -10.78
N ALA A 16 -6.82 0.38 -10.40
CA ALA A 16 -7.58 -0.69 -9.75
C ALA A 16 -8.15 -0.25 -8.39
N LEU A 17 -7.34 0.45 -7.58
CA LEU A 17 -7.74 1.02 -6.29
C LEU A 17 -8.90 2.00 -6.43
N ILE A 18 -8.86 2.89 -7.42
CA ILE A 18 -9.94 3.85 -7.70
C ILE A 18 -11.22 3.10 -8.08
N LYS A 19 -11.14 2.11 -8.97
CA LYS A 19 -12.30 1.32 -9.41
C LYS A 19 -12.97 0.53 -8.30
N MET A 20 -12.22 0.13 -7.27
CA MET A 20 -12.77 -0.58 -6.11
C MET A 20 -13.08 0.34 -4.92
N GLU A 21 -13.01 1.65 -5.11
CA GLU A 21 -13.30 2.66 -4.08
C GLU A 21 -12.45 2.54 -2.81
N GLY A 22 -11.24 2.00 -2.94
CA GLY A 22 -10.27 1.83 -1.86
C GLY A 22 -10.07 0.38 -1.39
N GLY A 23 -8.93 0.14 -0.75
CA GLY A 23 -8.52 -1.18 -0.29
C GLY A 23 -7.05 -1.47 -0.54
N MET A 24 -6.74 -2.73 -0.85
CA MET A 24 -5.38 -3.21 -1.11
C MET A 24 -5.34 -3.95 -2.45
N VAL A 25 -4.30 -3.70 -3.25
CA VAL A 25 -4.11 -4.36 -4.55
C VAL A 25 -2.65 -4.72 -4.76
N LEU A 26 -2.40 -5.88 -5.36
CA LEU A 26 -1.10 -6.31 -5.82
C LEU A 26 -1.14 -6.45 -7.35
N VAL A 27 -0.14 -5.89 -8.02
CA VAL A 27 0.00 -5.95 -9.47
C VAL A 27 1.36 -6.54 -9.83
N LYS A 28 1.38 -7.43 -10.81
CA LYS A 28 2.59 -8.01 -11.41
C LYS A 28 2.39 -8.23 -12.90
N ASP A 29 3.38 -7.89 -13.70
CA ASP A 29 3.36 -7.98 -15.16
C ASP A 29 2.12 -7.29 -15.77
N GLY A 30 1.74 -6.15 -15.18
CA GLY A 30 0.53 -5.38 -15.57
C GLY A 30 -0.81 -6.05 -15.25
N LYS A 31 -0.83 -7.11 -14.42
CA LYS A 31 -2.05 -7.83 -14.01
C LYS A 31 -2.27 -7.75 -12.52
N ILE A 32 -3.54 -7.63 -12.11
CA ILE A 32 -3.93 -7.72 -10.70
C ILE A 32 -3.82 -9.18 -10.25
N ILE A 33 -2.90 -9.46 -9.33
CA ILE A 33 -2.69 -10.81 -8.79
C ILE A 33 -3.48 -11.03 -7.50
N SER A 34 -3.77 -9.96 -6.74
CA SER A 34 -4.60 -9.99 -5.54
C SER A 34 -5.26 -8.65 -5.31
N MET A 35 -6.48 -8.66 -4.77
CA MET A 35 -7.18 -7.45 -4.36
C MET A 35 -8.10 -7.72 -3.16
N ILE A 36 -8.18 -6.74 -2.26
CA ILE A 36 -9.08 -6.72 -1.11
C ILE A 36 -9.76 -5.35 -1.08
N PRO A 37 -11.04 -5.25 -1.49
CA PRO A 37 -11.78 -4.00 -1.38
C PRO A 37 -12.10 -3.69 0.10
N LEU A 38 -11.88 -2.44 0.50
CA LEU A 38 -12.23 -1.92 1.82
C LEU A 38 -13.27 -0.80 1.67
N MET A 39 -14.45 -1.20 1.20
CA MET A 39 -15.54 -0.29 0.76
C MET A 39 -16.06 0.67 1.83
N ILE A 40 -15.80 0.43 3.11
CA ILE A 40 -16.17 1.34 4.19
C ILE A 40 -14.96 2.24 4.48
N ALA A 41 -14.96 3.42 3.87
CA ALA A 41 -13.96 4.48 4.03
C ALA A 41 -12.51 4.08 3.71
N GLY A 42 -12.28 3.00 2.94
CA GLY A 42 -10.94 2.47 2.69
C GLY A 42 -10.34 1.74 3.90
N LEU A 43 -11.14 1.46 4.94
CA LEU A 43 -10.68 0.92 6.22
C LEU A 43 -11.35 -0.39 6.59
N MET A 44 -12.65 -0.56 6.29
CA MET A 44 -13.41 -1.75 6.67
C MET A 44 -14.02 -2.43 5.44
N SER A 45 -14.14 -3.75 5.55
CA SER A 45 -14.78 -4.63 4.58
C SER A 45 -16.16 -5.04 5.11
N ASP A 46 -17.10 -5.34 4.22
CA ASP A 46 -18.40 -5.93 4.55
C ASP A 46 -18.34 -7.46 4.73
N LEU A 47 -17.18 -8.06 4.45
CA LEU A 47 -16.89 -9.47 4.64
C LEU A 47 -16.83 -9.85 6.11
N SER A 48 -17.08 -11.13 6.39
CA SER A 48 -16.82 -11.67 7.73
C SER A 48 -15.32 -11.64 8.05
N GLY A 49 -15.00 -11.63 9.35
CA GLY A 49 -13.60 -11.61 9.79
C GLY A 49 -12.79 -12.82 9.30
N GLU A 50 -13.43 -13.98 9.14
CA GLU A 50 -12.80 -15.19 8.61
C GLU A 50 -12.48 -15.05 7.11
N GLU A 51 -13.45 -14.57 6.32
CA GLU A 51 -13.25 -14.33 4.88
C GLU A 51 -12.19 -13.26 4.62
N LEU A 52 -12.18 -12.18 5.41
CA LEU A 52 -11.16 -11.13 5.29
C LEU A 52 -9.78 -11.66 5.66
N LYS A 53 -9.68 -12.49 6.70
CA LYS A 53 -8.43 -13.14 7.11
C LYS A 53 -7.88 -14.03 6.00
N GLU A 54 -8.70 -14.90 5.40
CA GLU A 54 -8.24 -15.78 4.31
C GLU A 54 -7.74 -14.98 3.09
N LYS A 55 -8.41 -13.87 2.77
CA LYS A 55 -7.98 -12.96 1.70
C LYS A 55 -6.66 -12.27 2.04
N LEU A 56 -6.48 -11.80 3.27
CA LEU A 56 -5.21 -11.21 3.73
C LEU A 56 -4.08 -12.23 3.71
N ASP A 57 -4.30 -13.44 4.21
CA ASP A 57 -3.32 -14.53 4.19
C ASP A 57 -2.90 -14.86 2.74
N THR A 58 -3.85 -14.89 1.82
CA THR A 58 -3.59 -15.08 0.38
C THR A 58 -2.82 -13.90 -0.22
N LEU A 59 -3.15 -12.67 0.16
CA LEU A 59 -2.46 -11.46 -0.30
C LEU A 59 -1.01 -11.46 0.16
N HIS A 60 -0.74 -11.76 1.43
CA HIS A 60 0.64 -11.86 1.94
C HIS A 60 1.41 -12.97 1.22
N ALA A 61 0.84 -14.16 1.09
CA ALA A 61 1.49 -15.27 0.39
C ALA A 61 1.89 -14.90 -1.06
N LYS A 62 1.00 -14.21 -1.79
CA LYS A 62 1.30 -13.72 -3.15
C LYS A 62 2.33 -12.61 -3.16
N ALA A 63 2.32 -11.71 -2.18
CA ALA A 63 3.30 -10.65 -2.07
C ALA A 63 4.73 -11.22 -1.92
N HIS A 64 4.89 -12.26 -1.09
CA HIS A 64 6.18 -12.93 -0.93
C HIS A 64 6.55 -13.77 -2.16
N ALA A 65 5.65 -14.66 -2.59
CA ALA A 65 5.96 -15.63 -3.65
C ALA A 65 6.05 -15.00 -5.04
N GLU A 66 5.22 -14.01 -5.35
CA GLU A 66 5.12 -13.44 -6.70
C GLU A 66 5.86 -12.11 -6.85
N LEU A 67 5.80 -11.22 -5.85
CA LEU A 67 6.49 -9.91 -5.90
C LEU A 67 7.91 -9.96 -5.30
N GLY A 68 8.28 -11.06 -4.65
CA GLY A 68 9.60 -11.22 -4.05
C GLY A 68 9.84 -10.35 -2.81
N ILE A 69 8.76 -9.92 -2.14
CA ILE A 69 8.88 -9.18 -0.89
C ILE A 69 9.47 -10.11 0.16
N ASN A 70 10.48 -9.63 0.90
CA ASN A 70 11.16 -10.42 1.91
C ASN A 70 10.18 -10.90 3.00
N ASP A 71 10.30 -12.15 3.44
CA ASP A 71 9.43 -12.76 4.46
C ASP A 71 9.44 -12.04 5.82
N SER A 72 10.48 -11.25 6.10
CA SER A 72 10.56 -10.42 7.31
C SER A 72 9.76 -9.12 7.23
N VAL A 73 9.23 -8.77 6.05
CA VAL A 73 8.49 -7.53 5.80
C VAL A 73 7.02 -7.87 5.61
N GLU A 74 6.15 -7.33 6.47
CA GLU A 74 4.71 -7.37 6.21
C GLU A 74 4.37 -6.19 5.27
N PRO A 75 4.05 -6.45 3.99
CA PRO A 75 3.91 -5.43 2.96
C PRO A 75 2.81 -4.39 3.24
N VAL A 76 1.68 -4.81 3.79
CA VAL A 76 0.52 -3.95 4.01
C VAL A 76 0.77 -2.97 5.16
N MET A 77 1.20 -3.49 6.31
CA MET A 77 1.50 -2.70 7.50
C MET A 77 2.65 -1.75 7.23
N THR A 78 3.70 -2.20 6.52
CA THR A 78 4.84 -1.34 6.19
C THR A 78 4.40 -0.10 5.40
N LEU A 79 3.60 -0.30 4.36
CA LEU A 79 3.06 0.82 3.57
C LEU A 79 2.12 1.69 4.39
N THR A 80 1.30 1.10 5.27
CA THR A 80 0.42 1.85 6.16
C THR A 80 1.22 2.74 7.12
N PHE A 81 2.30 2.21 7.70
CA PHE A 81 3.19 2.97 8.60
C PHE A 81 3.93 4.12 7.89
N MET A 82 4.24 3.98 6.61
CA MET A 82 4.84 5.08 5.83
C MET A 82 3.91 6.30 5.72
N SER A 83 2.59 6.08 5.73
CA SER A 83 1.59 7.17 5.69
C SER A 83 1.37 7.85 7.04
N LEU A 84 1.80 7.25 8.15
CA LEU A 84 1.54 7.77 9.50
C LEU A 84 2.55 8.87 9.87
N PRO A 85 2.15 10.15 9.98
CA PRO A 85 3.08 11.27 10.14
C PRO A 85 3.66 11.42 11.57
N VAL A 86 3.34 10.53 12.51
CA VAL A 86 3.54 10.72 13.96
C VAL A 86 4.74 9.96 14.56
N ILE A 87 5.59 9.35 13.74
CA ILE A 87 6.77 8.55 14.17
C ILE A 87 8.04 9.20 13.58
N PRO A 88 9.14 9.36 14.32
CA PRO A 88 9.71 10.70 14.59
C PRO A 88 10.76 11.23 13.59
N GLU A 89 10.86 10.68 12.38
CA GLU A 89 11.96 11.07 11.45
C GLU A 89 11.44 11.66 10.13
N ILE A 90 11.40 10.87 9.05
CA ILE A 90 11.02 11.33 7.72
C ILE A 90 9.71 10.66 7.31
N LYS A 91 8.78 11.45 6.76
CA LYS A 91 7.43 11.00 6.42
C LYS A 91 7.02 11.38 5.02
N LEU A 92 6.34 10.46 4.35
CA LEU A 92 5.77 10.69 3.03
C LEU A 92 4.33 11.15 3.19
N THR A 93 4.06 12.38 2.79
CA THR A 93 2.71 12.96 2.79
C THR A 93 2.24 13.21 1.36
N ALA A 94 0.95 13.49 1.17
CA ALA A 94 0.43 13.91 -0.13
C ALA A 94 1.08 15.20 -0.68
N ARG A 95 1.76 15.98 0.18
CA ARG A 95 2.49 17.20 -0.20
C ARG A 95 4.00 16.97 -0.42
N GLY A 96 4.47 15.73 -0.29
CA GLY A 96 5.88 15.37 -0.41
C GLY A 96 6.50 14.86 0.90
N LEU A 97 7.83 14.80 0.92
CA LEU A 97 8.62 14.40 2.08
C LEU A 97 8.60 15.47 3.17
N PHE A 98 8.25 15.08 4.39
CA PHE A 98 8.21 15.93 5.57
C PHE A 98 9.17 15.39 6.62
N ASP A 99 10.08 16.23 7.08
CA ASP A 99 10.97 15.94 8.19
C ASP A 99 10.32 16.45 9.49
N TYR A 100 10.01 15.52 10.38
CA TYR A 100 9.37 15.83 11.66
C TYR A 100 10.35 16.49 12.64
N ALA A 101 11.65 16.15 12.57
CA ALA A 101 12.67 16.71 13.46
C ALA A 101 12.95 18.19 13.13
N THR A 102 12.96 18.56 11.85
CA THR A 102 13.16 19.95 11.42
C THR A 102 11.85 20.71 11.15
N PHE A 103 10.71 20.01 11.19
CA PHE A 103 9.37 20.52 10.93
C PHE A 103 9.23 21.23 9.57
N LYS A 104 9.86 20.66 8.53
CA LYS A 104 9.94 21.24 7.19
C LYS A 104 9.73 20.17 6.12
N PHE A 105 9.25 20.61 4.95
CA PHE A 105 9.26 19.78 3.76
C PHE A 105 10.68 19.68 3.19
N ILE A 106 11.08 18.46 2.83
CA ILE A 106 12.34 18.20 2.14
C ILE A 106 12.10 18.46 0.65
N PRO A 107 12.82 19.40 0.01
CA PRO A 107 12.72 19.61 -1.43
C PRO A 107 13.22 18.36 -2.17
N ILE A 108 12.41 17.88 -3.10
CA ILE A 108 12.63 16.58 -3.77
C ILE A 108 13.42 16.72 -5.08
N GLU A 109 13.64 17.95 -5.57
CA GLU A 109 14.49 18.32 -6.71
C GLU A 109 15.04 19.77 -6.50
N PRO A 110 16.16 20.14 -7.14
CA PRO A 110 16.74 21.49 -7.08
C PRO A 110 15.91 22.57 -7.79
#